data_AF-A0A940VHC9-F1
#
_entry.id   AF-A0A940VHC9-F1
#
_cell.length_a   1.000
_cell.length_b   1.000
_cell.length_c   1.000
_cell.angle_alpha   90.00
_cell.angle_beta   90.00
_cell.angle_gamma   90.00
#
_symmetry.space_group_name_H-M   'P 1'
#
loop_
_entity.id
_entity.type
_entity.pdbx_description
1 polymer ?
#
loop_
_entity_poly.entity_id
_entity_poly.type
_entity_poly.pdbx_seq_one_letter_code
_entity_poly.pdbx_strand_id
1 'polypeptide(L)'
;QIVSSTEILGGHINFNILATTTKFREGNPKAYGAYLDAMQEATDIINKDKRAAAELYIRMTKDKSSVDDILKIMNASGEYNFNQRPEGDMRMIQFMHTIGSIKVKPESWNDLLFAMPGK
;
A
#
# COMPACT_ATOMS: atom_id res chain seq x y z
N GLN A 1 27.82 -3.65 -1.01
CA GLN A 1 26.71 -4.53 -1.41
C GLN A 1 25.44 -3.68 -1.38
N ILE A 2 24.65 -3.63 -2.45
CA ILE A 2 23.35 -2.96 -2.43
C ILE A 2 22.36 -4.03 -1.98
N VAL A 3 21.69 -3.80 -0.85
CA VAL A 3 20.64 -4.67 -0.30
C VAL A 3 19.29 -3.97 -0.47
N SER A 4 18.25 -4.70 -0.87
CA SER A 4 16.92 -4.12 -1.06
C SER A 4 16.17 -4.02 0.28
N SER A 5 15.15 -3.16 0.35
CA SER A 5 14.28 -3.08 1.54
C SER A 5 13.54 -4.39 1.79
N THR A 6 13.10 -5.07 0.73
CA THR A 6 12.46 -6.40 0.81
C THR A 6 13.40 -7.43 1.44
N GLU A 7 14.70 -7.43 1.09
CA GLU A 7 15.71 -8.31 1.71
C GLU A 7 15.90 -8.01 3.19
N ILE A 8 16.00 -6.73 3.57
CA ILE A 8 16.16 -6.32 4.97
C ILE A 8 14.93 -6.70 5.81
N LEU A 9 13.74 -6.57 5.24
CA LEU A 9 12.46 -6.75 5.95
C LEU A 9 11.89 -8.18 5.83
N GLY A 10 12.58 -9.07 5.15
CA GLY A 10 12.18 -10.47 4.97
C GLY A 10 10.92 -10.65 4.12
N GLY A 11 10.73 -9.81 3.09
CA GLY A 11 9.61 -9.85 2.15
C GLY A 11 8.86 -8.52 2.04
N HIS A 12 7.83 -8.49 1.19
CA HIS A 12 7.02 -7.29 0.95
C HIS A 12 6.39 -6.77 2.25
N ILE A 13 6.42 -5.44 2.39
CA ILE A 13 5.71 -4.72 3.44
C ILE A 13 4.76 -3.70 2.78
N ASN A 14 3.66 -3.41 3.45
CA ASN A 14 2.83 -2.28 3.09
C ASN A 14 3.63 -0.98 3.21
N PHE A 15 3.70 -0.23 2.11
CA PHE A 15 4.31 1.09 2.11
C PHE A 15 3.36 2.16 2.63
N ASN A 16 2.07 2.04 2.36
CA ASN A 16 1.04 3.00 2.77
C ASN A 16 -0.10 2.29 3.51
N ILE A 17 -0.57 2.91 4.60
CA ILE A 17 -1.82 2.56 5.29
C ILE A 17 -2.75 3.76 5.19
N LEU A 18 -3.98 3.52 4.73
CA LEU A 18 -5.03 4.54 4.66
C LEU A 18 -5.88 4.45 5.91
N ALA A 19 -6.11 5.59 6.58
CA ALA A 19 -6.84 5.64 7.84
C ALA A 19 -8.02 6.61 7.78
N THR A 20 -9.10 6.24 8.46
CA THR A 20 -10.24 7.12 8.75
C THR A 20 -10.83 6.75 10.11
N THR A 21 -11.72 7.59 10.63
CA THR A 21 -12.38 7.33 11.93
C THR A 21 -13.54 6.34 11.76
N THR A 22 -13.80 5.54 12.80
CA THR A 22 -14.99 4.66 12.88
C THR A 22 -16.27 5.46 12.64
N LYS A 23 -16.39 6.64 13.27
CA LYS A 23 -17.52 7.57 13.09
C LYS A 23 -17.74 7.95 11.63
N PHE A 24 -16.68 8.24 10.88
CA PHE A 24 -16.81 8.59 9.47
C PHE A 24 -17.28 7.40 8.63
N ARG A 25 -16.66 6.23 8.80
CA ARG A 25 -17.03 5.00 8.08
C ARG A 25 -18.49 4.64 8.33
N GLU A 26 -18.93 4.62 9.59
CA GLU A 26 -20.29 4.26 9.98
C GLU A 26 -21.32 5.31 9.55
N GLY A 27 -20.98 6.60 9.63
CA GLY A 27 -21.87 7.68 9.20
C GLY A 27 -21.96 7.86 7.69
N ASN A 28 -20.96 7.38 6.92
CA ASN A 28 -20.85 7.61 5.48
C ASN A 28 -20.50 6.33 4.70
N PRO A 29 -21.27 5.23 4.84
CA PRO A 29 -20.91 3.94 4.25
C PRO A 29 -20.80 3.99 2.72
N LYS A 30 -21.60 4.84 2.05
CA LYS A 30 -21.53 5.04 0.60
C LYS A 30 -20.23 5.71 0.16
N ALA A 31 -19.82 6.77 0.87
CA ALA A 31 -18.57 7.47 0.55
C ALA A 31 -17.35 6.59 0.83
N TYR A 32 -17.40 5.83 1.93
CA TYR A 32 -16.38 4.85 2.27
C TYR A 32 -16.25 3.76 1.19
N GLY A 33 -17.36 3.17 0.75
CA GLY A 33 -17.37 2.18 -0.33
C GLY A 33 -16.85 2.74 -1.65
N ALA A 34 -17.36 3.90 -2.08
CA ALA A 34 -16.94 4.55 -3.31
C ALA A 34 -15.43 4.85 -3.34
N TYR A 35 -14.83 5.19 -2.19
CA TYR A 35 -13.39 5.37 -2.09
C TYR A 35 -12.62 4.06 -2.30
N LEU A 36 -13.05 2.97 -1.67
CA LEU A 36 -12.42 1.65 -1.85
C LEU A 36 -12.53 1.15 -3.29
N ASP A 37 -13.70 1.33 -3.92
CA ASP A 37 -13.92 0.98 -5.33
C ASP A 37 -12.99 1.79 -6.25
N ALA A 38 -12.86 3.10 -6.02
CA ALA A 38 -11.94 3.95 -6.78
C ALA A 38 -10.48 3.54 -6.59
N MET A 39 -10.08 3.10 -5.39
CA MET A 39 -8.74 2.54 -5.17
C MET A 39 -8.54 1.23 -5.93
N GLN A 40 -9.59 0.41 -6.10
CA GLN A 40 -9.50 -0.85 -6.83
C GLN A 40 -9.36 -0.57 -8.31
N GLU A 41 -10.17 0.34 -8.84
CA GLU A 41 -10.07 0.82 -10.22
C GLU A 41 -8.68 1.38 -10.52
N ALA A 42 -8.12 2.22 -9.64
CA ALA A 42 -6.77 2.77 -9.81
C ALA A 42 -5.70 1.65 -9.83
N THR A 43 -5.82 0.67 -8.94
CA THR A 43 -4.92 -0.50 -8.89
C THR A 43 -5.00 -1.30 -10.18
N ASP A 44 -6.21 -1.53 -10.69
CA ASP A 44 -6.43 -2.28 -11.93
C ASP A 44 -5.89 -1.53 -13.15
N ILE A 45 -6.06 -0.22 -13.22
CA ILE A 45 -5.49 0.63 -14.28
C ILE A 45 -3.96 0.51 -14.29
N ILE A 46 -3.31 0.63 -13.12
CA ILE A 46 -1.85 0.52 -13.01
C ILE A 46 -1.38 -0.86 -13.46
N ASN A 47 -2.03 -1.92 -13.01
CA ASN A 47 -1.64 -3.29 -13.34
C ASN A 47 -1.89 -3.64 -14.81
N LYS A 48 -2.93 -3.05 -15.42
CA LYS A 48 -3.26 -3.23 -16.85
C LYS A 48 -2.24 -2.56 -17.76
N ASP A 49 -1.81 -1.33 -17.44
CA ASP A 49 -0.85 -0.58 -18.23
C ASP A 49 0.03 0.32 -17.34
N LYS A 50 1.16 -0.26 -16.90
CA LYS A 50 2.14 0.45 -16.09
C LYS A 50 2.80 1.62 -16.83
N ARG A 51 2.90 1.56 -18.17
CA ARG A 51 3.50 2.66 -18.94
C ARG A 51 2.56 3.86 -18.96
N ALA A 52 1.28 3.64 -19.25
CA ALA A 52 0.28 4.70 -19.19
C ALA A 52 0.17 5.30 -17.77
N ALA A 53 0.29 4.48 -16.74
CA ALA A 53 0.33 4.94 -15.35
C ALA A 53 1.58 5.81 -15.05
N ALA A 54 2.76 5.41 -15.53
CA ALA A 54 3.99 6.20 -15.40
C ALA A 54 3.89 7.55 -16.12
N GLU A 55 3.33 7.58 -17.33
CA GLU A 55 3.08 8.80 -18.07
C GLU A 55 2.08 9.72 -17.34
N LEU A 56 1.01 9.15 -16.78
CA LEU A 56 0.04 9.90 -15.98
C LEU A 56 0.71 10.51 -14.74
N TYR A 57 1.50 9.72 -14.01
CA TYR A 57 2.23 10.16 -12.85
C TYR A 57 3.10 11.39 -13.17
N ILE A 58 3.96 11.30 -14.19
CA ILE A 58 4.85 12.40 -14.59
C ILE A 58 4.04 13.65 -14.97
N ARG A 59 2.95 13.50 -15.75
CA ARG A 59 2.09 14.63 -16.12
C ARG A 59 1.47 15.31 -14.90
N MET A 60 1.02 14.55 -13.90
CA MET A 60 0.33 15.07 -12.73
C MET A 60 1.29 15.69 -11.71
N THR A 61 2.45 15.06 -11.48
CA THR A 61 3.41 15.50 -10.46
C THR A 61 4.44 16.49 -10.98
N LYS A 62 4.59 16.61 -12.31
CA LYS A 62 5.68 17.34 -12.98
C LYS A 62 7.06 16.84 -12.56
N ASP A 63 7.17 15.54 -12.30
CA ASP A 63 8.44 14.88 -12.03
C ASP A 63 9.39 15.05 -13.22
N LYS A 64 10.70 15.11 -12.94
CA LYS A 64 11.74 15.31 -13.96
C LYS A 64 12.30 14.00 -14.51
N SER A 65 11.95 12.86 -13.92
CA SER A 65 12.34 11.53 -14.35
C SER A 65 11.73 11.20 -15.72
N SER A 66 12.38 10.31 -16.47
CA SER A 66 11.79 9.81 -17.71
C SER A 66 10.69 8.78 -17.41
N VAL A 67 9.75 8.60 -18.36
CA VAL A 67 8.75 7.52 -18.29
C VAL A 67 9.43 6.17 -18.10
N ASP A 68 10.56 5.94 -18.76
CA ASP A 68 11.28 4.67 -18.71
C ASP A 68 11.94 4.44 -17.34
N ASP A 69 12.42 5.50 -16.66
CA ASP A 69 12.94 5.38 -15.29
C ASP A 69 11.83 4.98 -14.31
N ILE A 70 10.67 5.64 -14.39
CA ILE A 70 9.51 5.29 -13.56
C ILE A 70 9.03 3.88 -13.87
N LEU A 71 8.95 3.51 -15.15
CA LEU A 71 8.54 2.17 -15.56
C LEU A 71 9.52 1.09 -15.07
N LYS A 72 10.83 1.39 -15.06
CA LYS A 72 11.85 0.50 -14.50
C LYS A 72 11.64 0.28 -13.00
N ILE A 73 11.34 1.34 -12.25
CA ILE A 73 11.01 1.25 -10.82
C ILE A 73 9.74 0.40 -10.62
N MET A 74 8.66 0.71 -11.33
CA MET A 74 7.38 -0.01 -11.21
C MET A 74 7.46 -1.51 -11.58
N ASN A 75 8.47 -1.90 -12.37
CA ASN A 75 8.72 -3.29 -12.75
C ASN A 75 9.89 -3.93 -12.00
N ALA A 76 10.47 -3.27 -11.00
CA ALA A 76 11.51 -3.86 -10.17
C ALA A 76 10.92 -5.09 -9.44
N SER A 77 11.27 -6.26 -9.97
CA SER A 77 10.70 -7.54 -9.57
C SER A 77 10.91 -7.78 -8.09
N GLY A 78 9.84 -8.08 -7.36
CA GLY A 78 9.91 -8.35 -5.92
C GLY A 78 10.02 -7.10 -5.03
N GLU A 79 9.92 -5.90 -5.60
CA GLU A 79 9.90 -4.65 -4.82
C GLU A 79 8.52 -3.99 -4.84
N TYR A 80 7.90 -3.84 -6.02
CA TYR A 80 6.63 -3.13 -6.17
C TYR A 80 5.50 -4.08 -6.54
N ASN A 81 4.50 -4.15 -5.66
CA ASN A 81 3.27 -4.90 -5.86
C ASN A 81 2.08 -3.95 -5.63
N PHE A 82 1.34 -3.65 -6.70
CA PHE A 82 0.17 -2.77 -6.62
C PHE A 82 -1.05 -3.61 -6.26
N ASN A 83 -1.40 -3.64 -4.98
CA ASN A 83 -2.58 -4.31 -4.47
C ASN A 83 -3.13 -3.60 -3.21
N GLN A 84 -4.28 -4.05 -2.72
CA GLN A 84 -4.92 -3.52 -1.50
C GLN A 84 -4.87 -4.50 -0.31
N ARG A 85 -4.15 -5.61 -0.45
CA ARG A 85 -4.08 -6.63 0.58
C ARG A 85 -3.03 -6.25 1.61
N PRO A 86 -3.31 -6.46 2.91
CA PRO A 86 -2.30 -6.22 3.92
C PRO A 86 -1.12 -7.19 3.74
N GLU A 87 0.09 -6.68 3.49
CA GLU A 87 1.31 -7.47 3.40
C GLU A 87 2.37 -7.02 4.42
N GLY A 88 2.93 -7.97 5.17
CA GLY A 88 4.10 -7.71 6.03
C GLY A 88 3.87 -6.88 7.29
N ASP A 89 2.66 -6.38 7.56
CA ASP A 89 2.37 -5.52 8.73
C ASP A 89 2.79 -6.16 10.05
N MET A 90 2.46 -7.43 10.26
CA MET A 90 2.78 -8.12 11.51
C MET A 90 4.30 -8.27 11.74
N ARG A 91 5.12 -8.32 10.68
CA ARG A 91 6.58 -8.31 10.81
C ARG A 91 7.06 -6.94 11.31
N MET A 92 6.52 -5.86 10.74
CA MET A 92 6.84 -4.49 11.19
C MET A 92 6.38 -4.24 12.63
N ILE A 93 5.16 -4.66 12.97
CA ILE A 93 4.60 -4.58 14.32
C ILE A 93 5.46 -5.37 15.32
N GLN A 94 5.89 -6.58 14.94
CA GLN A 94 6.79 -7.37 15.77
C GLN A 94 8.11 -6.65 16.02
N PHE A 95 8.71 -6.06 14.97
CA PHE A 95 9.93 -5.27 15.11
C PHE A 95 9.72 -4.07 16.05
N MET A 96 8.67 -3.28 15.83
CA MET A 96 8.32 -2.12 16.66
C MET A 96 8.09 -2.49 18.12
N HIS A 97 7.49 -3.65 18.39
CA HIS A 97 7.32 -4.16 19.75
C HIS A 97 8.66 -4.59 20.37
N THR A 98 9.49 -5.32 19.63
CA THR A 98 10.82 -5.76 20.08
C THR A 98 11.72 -4.58 20.49
N ILE A 99 11.67 -3.47 19.74
CA ILE A 99 12.45 -2.26 20.05
C ILE A 99 11.75 -1.32 21.05
N GLY A 100 10.55 -1.67 21.52
CA GLY A 100 9.80 -0.89 22.52
C GLY A 100 9.08 0.36 21.98
N SER A 101 8.99 0.55 20.66
CA SER A 101 8.21 1.65 20.06
C SER A 101 6.71 1.50 20.27
N ILE A 102 6.21 0.27 20.40
CA ILE A 102 4.85 -0.03 20.85
C ILE A 102 4.88 -0.97 22.06
N LYS A 103 3.98 -0.74 23.01
CA LYS A 103 3.88 -1.55 24.23
C LYS A 103 2.97 -2.75 24.08
N VAL A 104 1.91 -2.60 23.29
CA VAL A 104 0.90 -3.63 23.06
C VAL A 104 1.06 -4.10 21.62
N LYS A 105 1.32 -5.38 21.46
CA LYS A 105 1.37 -6.03 20.15
C LYS A 105 -0.01 -6.61 19.84
N PRO A 106 -0.70 -6.20 18.75
CA PRO A 106 -1.91 -6.89 18.31
C PRO A 106 -1.61 -8.37 17.98
N GLU A 107 -2.64 -9.19 18.03
CA GLU A 107 -2.53 -10.61 17.67
C GLU A 107 -2.71 -10.78 16.16
N SER A 108 -3.56 -9.95 15.56
CA SER A 108 -3.83 -9.95 14.13
C SER A 108 -3.93 -8.54 13.56
N TRP A 109 -3.68 -8.40 12.25
CA TRP A 109 -3.98 -7.18 11.50
C TRP A 109 -5.49 -6.85 11.50
N ASN A 110 -6.35 -7.83 11.73
CA ASN A 110 -7.80 -7.63 11.92
C ASN A 110 -8.11 -6.70 13.11
N ASP A 111 -7.22 -6.63 14.09
CA ASP A 111 -7.38 -5.75 15.26
C ASP A 111 -7.08 -4.28 14.90
N LEU A 112 -6.45 -4.04 13.75
CA LEU A 112 -5.98 -2.73 13.30
C LEU A 112 -6.76 -2.18 12.11
N LEU A 113 -7.26 -3.05 11.24
CA LEU A 113 -7.88 -2.67 9.97
C LEU A 113 -9.39 -2.91 9.99
N PHE A 114 -10.15 -2.02 9.36
CA PHE A 114 -11.57 -2.29 9.11
C PHE A 114 -11.71 -3.48 8.16
N ALA A 115 -12.71 -4.33 8.43
CA ALA A 115 -13.06 -5.41 7.52
C ALA A 115 -13.45 -4.84 6.14
N MET A 116 -12.94 -5.48 5.08
CA MET A 116 -13.28 -5.15 3.70
C MET A 116 -14.77 -5.41 3.46
N PRO A 117 -15.51 -4.50 2.81
CA PRO A 117 -16.92 -4.75 2.49
C PRO A 117 -17.08 -5.99 1.60
N GLY A 118 -17.99 -6.89 1.95
CA GLY A 118 -18.38 -8.01 1.09
C GLY A 118 -17.48 -9.26 1.14
N LYS A 119 -16.64 -9.43 2.18
CA LYS A 119 -15.97 -10.68 2.51
C LYS A 119 -16.06 -10.98 4.00
#